data_AF-A0A926I9B0-F1
#
_entry.id   AF-A0A926I9B0-F1
#
_cell.length_a   1.000
_cell.length_b   1.000
_cell.length_c   1.000
_cell.angle_alpha   90.00
_cell.angle_beta   90.00
_cell.angle_gamma   90.00
#
_symmetry.space_group_name_H-M   'P 1'
#
loop_
_entity.id
_entity.type
_entity.pdbx_description
1 polymer ?
#
loop_
_entity_poly.entity_id
_entity_poly.type
_entity_poly.pdbx_seq_one_letter_code
_entity_poly.pdbx_strand_id
1 'polypeptide(L)' 'MKKILILVIKGYQKFISPLFPPTCRFYPTCSTYFIQALEKYGFFKGSFLGIKRLMRCHPFNPGGYDPLK' A
#
# COMPACT_ATOMS: atom_id res chain seq x y z
N MET A 1 13.86 -1.41 11.17
CA MET A 1 12.49 -2.00 11.16
C MET A 1 11.71 -1.74 9.87
N LYS A 2 11.63 -0.51 9.33
CA LYS A 2 10.89 -0.22 8.08
C LYS A 2 11.29 -1.08 6.86
N LYS A 3 12.57 -1.42 6.72
CA LYS A 3 13.09 -2.27 5.62
C LYS A 3 12.49 -3.68 5.60
N ILE A 4 12.21 -4.25 6.78
CA ILE A 4 11.63 -5.60 6.88
C ILE A 4 10.21 -5.60 6.30
N LEU A 5 9.39 -4.62 6.70
CA LEU A 5 8.03 -4.47 6.16
C LEU A 5 8.04 -4.20 4.66
N ILE A 6 8.93 -3.33 4.19
CA ILE A 6 9.07 -3.06 2.75
C ILE A 6 9.43 -4.35 2.00
N LEU A 7 10.31 -5.18 2.55
CA LEU A 7 10.71 -6.44 1.94
C LEU A 7 9.56 -7.46 1.91
N VAL A 8 8.75 -7.52 2.96
CA VAL A 8 7.50 -8.32 3.00
C VAL A 8 6.51 -7.84 1.94
N ILE A 9 6.28 -6.52 1.83
CA ILE A 9 5.35 -5.96 0.84
C ILE A 9 5.86 -6.19 -0.59
N LYS A 10 7.17 -6.06 -0.83
CA LYS A 10 7.78 -6.39 -2.12
C LYS A 10 7.71 -7.88 -2.44
N GLY A 11 7.87 -8.74 -1.44
CA GLY A 11 7.63 -10.18 -1.57
C GLY A 11 6.19 -10.46 -1.98
N TYR A 12 5.22 -9.85 -1.30
CA TYR A 12 3.81 -9.91 -1.68
C TYR A 12 3.58 -9.42 -3.13
N GLN A 13 4.15 -8.28 -3.53
CA GLN A 13 4.03 -7.75 -4.89
C GLN A 13 4.62 -8.69 -5.96
N LYS A 14 5.69 -9.42 -5.64
CA LYS A 14 6.38 -10.29 -6.60
C LYS A 14 5.77 -11.69 -6.70
N PHE A 15 5.32 -12.25 -5.58
CA PHE A 15 4.86 -13.65 -5.52
C PHE A 15 3.35 -13.79 -5.50
N ILE A 16 2.64 -12.83 -4.89
CA ILE A 16 1.19 -12.94 -4.65
C ILE A 16 0.42 -12.04 -5.62
N SER A 17 0.83 -10.78 -5.78
CA SER A 17 0.12 -9.84 -6.66
C SER A 17 -0.08 -10.30 -8.11
N PRO A 18 0.85 -11.03 -8.78
CA PRO A 18 0.63 -11.49 -10.15
C PRO A 18 -0.42 -12.59 -10.27
N LEU A 19 -0.75 -13.26 -9.16
CA LEU A 19 -1.77 -14.32 -9.12
C LEU A 19 -3.20 -13.76 -9.03
N PHE A 20 -3.34 -12.46 -8.78
CA PHE A 20 -4.63 -11.81 -8.64
C PHE A 20 -4.78 -10.68 -9.68
N PRO A 21 -6.00 -10.44 -10.20
CA PRO A 21 -6.24 -9.30 -11.06
C PRO A 21 -5.97 -7.98 -10.30
N PRO A 22 -5.64 -6.89 -11.00
CA PRO A 22 -5.44 -5.59 -10.37
C PRO A 22 -6.76 -5.06 -9.81
N THR A 23 -7.01 -5.30 -8.51
CA THR A 23 -8.22 -4.89 -7.79
C THR A 23 -8.09 -3.54 -7.10
N CYS A 24 -6.88 -2.98 -7.07
CA CYS A 24 -6.62 -1.76 -6.33
C CYS A 24 -7.24 -0.56 -7.03
N ARG A 25 -8.13 0.16 -6.33
CA ARG A 25 -8.87 1.32 -6.88
C ARG A 25 -8.11 2.64 -6.80
N PHE A 26 -6.95 2.62 -6.18
CA PHE A 26 -6.17 3.78 -5.82
C PHE A 26 -4.89 3.82 -6.65
N TYR A 27 -4.49 5.02 -7.10
CA TYR A 27 -3.21 5.23 -7.78
C TYR A 27 -2.31 6.15 -6.93
N PRO A 28 -1.01 5.84 -6.74
CA PRO A 28 -0.43 4.51 -6.93
C PRO A 28 -1.13 3.45 -6.06
N THR A 29 -0.90 2.17 -6.38
CA THR A 29 -1.55 1.03 -5.68
C THR A 29 -1.30 1.08 -4.17
N CYS A 30 -2.19 0.47 -3.38
CA CYS A 30 -2.10 0.47 -1.91
C CYS A 30 -0.75 -0.08 -1.42
N SER A 31 -0.21 -1.12 -2.06
CA SER A 31 1.10 -1.69 -1.70
C SER A 31 2.25 -0.72 -1.99
N THR A 32 2.23 -0.06 -3.15
CA THR A 32 3.23 0.96 -3.51
C THR A 32 3.13 2.18 -2.60
N TYR A 33 1.92 2.66 -2.31
CA TYR A 33 1.71 3.73 -1.33
C TYR A 33 2.21 3.35 0.06
N PHE A 34 1.98 2.12 0.51
CA PHE A 34 2.45 1.64 1.80
C PHE A 34 3.97 1.74 1.88
N ILE A 35 4.69 1.30 0.84
CA ILE A 35 6.15 1.43 0.77
C ILE A 35 6.57 2.90 0.86
N GLN A 36 5.95 3.78 0.07
CA GLN A 36 6.28 5.21 0.10
C GLN A 36 5.99 5.86 1.46
N ALA A 37 4.90 5.47 2.13
CA ALA A 37 4.54 5.96 3.46
C ALA A 37 5.54 5.50 4.53
N LEU A 38 6.00 4.25 4.47
CA LEU A 38 7.07 3.73 5.33
C LEU A 38 8.41 4.43 5.10
N GLU A 39 8.72 4.78 3.85
CA GLU A 39 9.94 5.50 3.49
C GLU A 39 9.91 6.94 4.02
N LYS A 40 8.80 7.65 3.83
CA LYS A 40 8.61 9.08 4.16
C LYS A 40 8.35 9.34 5.66
N TYR A 41 7.48 8.55 6.30
CA TYR A 41 7.04 8.79 7.69
C TYR A 41 7.57 7.79 8.71
N GLY A 42 8.35 6.79 8.28
CA GLY A 42 8.87 5.75 9.16
C GLY A 42 7.85 4.65 9.46
N PHE A 43 8.22 3.73 10.36
CA PHE A 43 7.48 2.48 10.57
C PHE A 43 6.05 2.71 11.10
N PHE A 44 5.90 3.44 12.22
CA PHE A 44 4.60 3.61 12.88
C PHE A 44 3.61 4.41 12.02
N LYS A 45 3.99 5.63 11.64
CA LYS A 45 3.12 6.52 10.85
C LYS A 45 2.91 6.02 9.42
N GLY A 46 3.94 5.43 8.81
CA GLY A 46 3.83 4.80 7.50
C GLY A 46 2.88 3.60 7.50
N SER A 47 2.95 2.74 8.53
CA SER A 47 2.03 1.60 8.66
C SER A 47 0.59 2.07 8.90
N PHE A 48 0.39 3.08 9.75
CA PHE A 48 -0.93 3.64 9.98
C PHE A 48 -1.58 4.19 8.69
N LEU A 49 -0.83 4.98 7.91
CA LEU A 49 -1.32 5.52 6.63
C LEU A 49 -1.60 4.41 5.61
N GLY A 50 -0.69 3.46 5.47
CA GLY A 50 -0.83 2.32 4.56
C GLY A 50 -2.06 1.46 4.88
N ILE A 51 -2.25 1.09 6.16
CA ILE A 51 -3.40 0.31 6.62
C ILE A 51 -4.70 1.09 6.44
N LYS A 52 -4.72 2.36 6.84
CA LYS A 52 -5.89 3.24 6.67
C LYS A 52 -6.35 3.29 5.22
N ARG A 53 -5.41 3.37 4.27
CA ARG A 53 -5.76 3.36 2.84
C ARG A 53 -6.20 1.98 2.36
N LEU A 54 -5.56 0.91 2.83
CA LEU A 54 -5.97 -0.46 2.52
C LEU A 54 -7.42 -0.73 2.93
N MET A 55 -7.83 -0.28 4.13
CA MET A 55 -9.22 -0.40 4.59
C MET A 55 -10.22 0.38 3.71
N ARG A 56 -9.78 1.48 3.10
CA ARG A 56 -10.59 2.25 2.15
C ARG A 56 -10.64 1.63 0.76
N CYS A 57 -9.78 0.67 0.45
CA CYS A 57 -9.72 0.02 -0.87
C CYS A 57 -10.78 -1.09 -0.96
N HIS A 58 -12.05 -0.71 -1.11
CA HIS A 58 -13.19 -1.63 -1.29
C HIS A 58 -14.05 -1.23 -2.50
N PRO A 59 -14.89 -2.14 -3.04
CA PRO A 59 -15.68 -1.90 -4.24
C PRO A 59 -16.66 -0.72 -4.22
N PHE A 60 -17.02 -0.25 -3.02
CA PHE A 60 -17.93 0.88 -2.82
C PHE A 60 -17.20 2.22 -2.67
N ASN A 61 -15.86 2.23 -2.78
CA ASN A 61 -15.09 3.46 -2.82
C ASN A 61 -14.76 3.78 -4.29
N PRO A 62 -15.01 5.01 -4.79
CA PRO A 62 -14.59 5.42 -6.13
C PRO A 62 -13.07 5.32 -6.33
N GLY A 63 -12.29 5.25 -5.25
CA GLY A 63 -10.84 5.22 -5.34
C GLY A 63 -10.29 6.62 -5.62
N GLY A 64 -9.12 6.70 -6.25
CA GLY A 64 -8.53 7.98 -6.65
C GLY A 64 -7.02 8.06 -6.48
N TYR A 65 -6.49 9.26 -6.73
CA TYR A 65 -5.07 9.55 -6.59
C TYR A 65 -4.73 9.94 -5.15
N ASP A 66 -3.74 9.29 -4.55
CA ASP A 66 -3.19 9.71 -3.26
C ASP A 66 -1.69 9.38 -3.16
N PRO A 67 -0.81 10.37 -3.32
CA PRO A 67 0.63 10.23 -3.15
C PRO A 67 1.07 10.91 -1.85
N LEU A 68 0.42 10.55 -0.75
CA LEU A 68 0.81 10.87 0.63
C LEU A 68 0.35 12.26 1.06
N LYS A 69 -0.97 12.44 1.00
CA LYS A 69 -1.70 13.43 1.81
C LYS A 69 -1.73 13.02 3.28
#